data_AF-A0A930Y5S6-F1
#
_entry.id   AF-A0A930Y5S6-F1
#
_cell.length_a   1.000
_cell.length_b   1.000
_cell.length_c   1.000
_cell.angle_alpha   90.00
_cell.angle_beta   90.00
_cell.angle_gamma   90.00
#
_symmetry.space_group_name_H-M   'P 1'
#
loop_
_entity.id
_entity.type
_entity.pdbx_description
1 polymer ?
#
loop_
_entity_poly.entity_id
_entity_poly.type
_entity_poly.pdbx_seq_one_letter_code
_entity_poly.pdbx_strand_id
1 'polypeptide(L)'
;MAQTAPQVIEADSSELDRVWMRIEQSMMDHAPRPRRRRSLRLAATAGIATALIGAGGWAAAGVYSAHTGRGPVDAEDLRLGGPGERLDPSAADYADVVADVVADVPFPDAESRERWVEVEVRLDQRGAVPGEASTGTGALRFWAARASVCAWSDQWAGALAAGDVDTLDRSAHMLMDAPHWPAVTDVDPEQDIAWEHRDVTDPRSGEVSVRRVAFDSTPAGYFPLVAEAVEAENVDRLGAVLARWGVCGMTYQMRSLPQAAR
;
A
#
# COMPACT_ATOMS: atom_id res chain seq x y z
N MET A 1 -14.20 -28.11 34.17
CA MET A 1 -13.94 -26.78 34.74
C MET A 1 -13.85 -25.81 33.58
N ALA A 2 -14.86 -24.97 33.37
CA ALA A 2 -14.88 -24.01 32.27
C ALA A 2 -13.97 -22.82 32.62
N GLN A 3 -12.95 -22.57 31.80
CA GLN A 3 -12.15 -21.35 31.89
C GLN A 3 -12.99 -20.18 31.37
N THR A 4 -13.38 -19.28 32.27
CA THR A 4 -14.02 -18.02 31.92
C THR A 4 -13.05 -17.19 31.08
N ALA A 5 -13.44 -16.84 29.86
CA ALA A 5 -12.64 -15.96 29.02
C ALA A 5 -12.39 -14.61 29.75
N PRO A 6 -11.18 -14.03 29.63
CA PRO A 6 -10.86 -12.76 30.26
C PRO A 6 -11.84 -11.67 29.79
N GLN A 7 -12.41 -10.94 30.73
CA GLN A 7 -13.30 -9.82 30.42
C GLN A 7 -12.51 -8.75 29.68
N VAL A 8 -12.91 -8.46 28.44
CA VAL A 8 -12.43 -7.31 27.69
C VAL A 8 -13.06 -6.08 28.35
N ILE A 9 -12.25 -5.33 29.09
CA ILE A 9 -12.67 -4.04 29.65
C ILE A 9 -12.85 -3.11 28.45
N GLU A 10 -14.08 -2.66 28.19
CA GLU A 10 -14.35 -1.57 27.25
C GLU A 10 -13.58 -0.35 27.74
N ALA A 11 -12.52 0.00 27.01
CA ALA A 11 -11.71 1.17 27.33
C ALA A 11 -12.59 2.41 27.19
N ASP A 12 -12.71 3.18 28.27
CA ASP A 12 -13.36 4.48 28.25
C ASP A 12 -12.72 5.34 27.15
N SER A 13 -13.55 5.98 26.32
CA SER A 13 -13.11 6.94 25.30
C SER A 13 -12.08 7.95 25.83
N SER A 14 -12.20 8.37 27.09
CA SER A 14 -11.26 9.29 27.74
C SER A 14 -9.88 8.66 28.03
N GLU A 15 -9.79 7.34 28.17
CA GLU A 15 -8.53 6.61 28.32
C GLU A 15 -7.86 6.40 26.97
N LEU A 16 -8.62 6.12 25.91
CA LEU A 16 -8.12 6.07 24.53
C LEU A 16 -7.50 7.40 24.11
N ASP A 17 -8.17 8.53 24.37
CA ASP A 17 -7.63 9.87 24.08
C ASP A 17 -6.34 10.16 24.86
N ARG A 18 -6.26 9.70 26.12
CA ARG A 18 -5.05 9.84 26.94
C ARG A 18 -3.89 8.99 26.42
N VAL A 19 -4.16 7.80 25.90
CA VAL A 19 -3.15 6.94 25.26
C VAL A 19 -2.68 7.58 23.95
N TRP A 20 -3.59 8.07 23.11
CA TRP A 20 -3.25 8.75 21.86
C TRP A 20 -2.42 10.01 22.09
N MET A 21 -2.79 10.87 23.05
CA MET A 21 -1.96 12.04 23.39
C MET A 21 -0.56 11.65 23.89
N ARG A 22 -0.42 10.54 24.62
CA ARG A 22 0.90 10.05 25.07
C ARG A 22 1.75 9.57 23.89
N ILE A 23 1.14 8.92 22.90
CA ILE A 23 1.82 8.46 21.69
C ILE A 23 2.27 9.67 20.87
N GLU A 24 1.38 10.63 20.60
CA GLU A 24 1.71 11.87 19.88
C GLU A 24 2.85 12.63 20.56
N GLN A 25 2.80 12.77 21.89
CA GLN A 25 3.83 13.46 22.65
C GLN A 25 5.18 12.74 22.60
N SER A 26 5.18 11.41 22.66
CA SER A 26 6.42 10.63 22.51
C SER A 26 7.02 10.73 21.11
N MET A 27 6.20 10.81 20.05
CA MET A 27 6.66 11.06 18.68
C MET A 27 7.28 12.45 18.53
N MET A 28 6.72 13.48 19.18
CA MET A 28 7.29 14.83 19.18
C MET A 28 8.63 14.91 19.94
N ASP A 29 8.78 14.16 21.04
CA ASP A 29 10.00 14.14 21.84
C ASP A 29 11.19 13.47 21.12
N HIS A 30 10.93 12.64 20.11
CA HIS A 30 11.94 11.98 19.28
C HIS A 30 12.25 12.73 17.97
N ALA A 31 11.63 13.90 17.74
CA ALA A 31 12.01 14.73 16.61
C ALA A 31 13.50 15.14 16.72
N PRO A 32 14.31 14.93 15.67
CA PRO A 32 15.73 15.22 15.71
C PRO A 32 15.95 16.70 16.01
N ARG A 33 16.52 17.00 17.18
CA ARG A 33 16.81 18.37 17.60
C ARG A 33 17.68 19.06 16.54
N PRO A 34 17.32 20.26 16.07
CA PRO A 34 18.12 20.97 15.08
C PRO A 34 19.52 21.21 15.65
N ARG A 35 20.52 20.59 15.01
CA ARG A 35 21.94 20.76 15.32
C ARG A 35 22.27 22.25 15.17
N ARG A 36 22.36 22.98 16.29
CA ARG A 36 22.84 24.38 16.35
C ARG A 36 24.18 24.45 15.64
N ARG A 37 24.18 24.97 14.40
CA ARG A 37 25.40 25.34 13.68
C ARG A 37 26.13 26.37 14.52
N ARG A 38 27.16 25.94 15.26
CA ARG A 38 28.16 26.84 15.85
C ARG A 38 28.82 27.56 14.67
N SER A 39 28.47 28.82 14.49
CA SER A 39 29.09 29.74 13.55
C SER A 39 30.56 29.92 13.92
N LEU A 40 31.43 29.15 13.27
CA LEU A 40 32.85 29.44 13.20
C LEU A 40 33.03 30.72 12.38
N ARG A 41 33.06 31.86 13.09
CA ARG A 41 33.62 33.10 12.57
C ARG A 41 35.13 32.91 12.50
N LEU A 42 35.63 32.53 11.32
CA LEU A 42 37.04 32.65 10.99
C LEU A 42 37.20 33.81 10.01
N ALA A 43 37.92 34.81 10.51
CA ALA A 43 38.26 36.03 9.82
C ALA A 43 39.29 35.77 8.71
N ALA A 44 39.04 36.44 7.59
CA ALA A 44 39.95 36.89 6.54
C ALA A 44 41.41 36.43 6.56
N THR A 45 41.85 35.86 5.44
CA THR A 45 43.12 36.25 4.82
C THR A 45 43.01 36.12 3.31
N ALA A 46 43.19 37.25 2.63
CA ALA A 46 43.20 37.36 1.18
C ALA A 46 44.55 36.87 0.64
N GLY A 47 44.50 36.06 -0.42
CA GLY A 47 45.65 35.70 -1.24
C GLY A 47 45.18 35.50 -2.67
N ILE A 48 45.52 36.45 -3.54
CA ILE A 48 45.32 36.38 -4.98
C ILE A 48 46.35 35.42 -5.56
N ALA A 49 45.90 34.40 -6.29
CA ALA A 49 46.73 33.67 -7.26
C ALA A 49 45.89 33.19 -8.44
N THR A 50 46.20 33.73 -9.62
CA THR A 50 45.62 33.43 -10.92
C THR A 50 46.38 32.26 -11.56
N ALA A 51 45.70 31.16 -11.92
CA ALA A 51 46.08 30.19 -12.97
C ALA A 51 44.93 29.16 -13.11
N LEU A 52 44.11 29.24 -14.16
CA LEU A 52 44.25 28.52 -15.44
C LEU A 52 44.09 26.98 -15.35
N ILE A 53 43.13 26.48 -16.13
CA ILE A 53 42.90 25.11 -16.60
C ILE A 53 42.09 24.21 -15.65
N GLY A 54 40.80 24.12 -15.99
CA GLY A 54 40.23 22.83 -16.38
C GLY A 54 40.15 21.76 -15.30
N ALA A 55 39.47 22.04 -14.20
CA ALA A 55 38.78 21.00 -13.44
C ALA A 55 37.28 21.25 -13.65
N GLY A 56 36.76 20.80 -14.79
CA GLY A 56 35.38 20.37 -14.85
C GLY A 56 35.26 19.27 -13.82
N GLY A 57 34.96 19.65 -12.58
CA GLY A 57 34.47 18.74 -11.59
C GLY A 57 33.15 18.27 -12.14
N TRP A 58 33.19 17.24 -12.98
CA TRP A 58 32.15 16.24 -12.97
C TRP A 58 32.14 15.81 -11.51
N ALA A 59 31.29 16.46 -10.70
CA ALA A 59 30.62 15.72 -9.67
C ALA A 59 30.13 14.51 -10.43
N ALA A 60 30.80 13.38 -10.26
CA ALA A 60 30.21 12.11 -10.54
C ALA A 60 29.03 12.10 -9.57
N ALA A 61 27.93 12.74 -9.99
CA ALA A 61 26.61 12.32 -9.61
C ALA A 61 26.65 10.87 -10.00
N GLY A 62 26.98 10.02 -9.02
CA GLY A 62 26.69 8.61 -9.15
C GLY A 62 25.21 8.63 -9.46
N VAL A 63 24.88 8.40 -10.73
CA VAL A 63 23.52 8.13 -11.14
C VAL A 63 23.29 6.77 -10.51
N TYR A 64 22.87 6.79 -9.24
CA TYR A 64 22.42 5.60 -8.57
C TYR A 64 21.18 5.18 -9.33
N SER A 65 21.24 3.98 -9.88
CA SER A 65 20.05 3.35 -10.43
C SER A 65 19.22 2.84 -9.27
N ALA A 66 17.90 2.91 -9.40
CA ALA A 66 16.96 2.30 -8.47
C ALA A 66 17.19 0.80 -8.34
N HIS A 67 17.70 0.14 -9.38
CA HIS A 67 18.13 -1.24 -9.32
C HIS A 67 19.37 -1.39 -8.43
N THR A 68 19.22 -2.14 -7.33
CA THR A 68 20.32 -2.44 -6.40
C THR A 68 20.96 -3.82 -6.65
N GLY A 69 20.39 -4.59 -7.57
CA GLY A 69 20.73 -5.98 -7.86
C GLY A 69 19.92 -6.97 -7.01
N ARG A 70 19.82 -8.22 -7.49
CA ARG A 70 19.16 -9.29 -6.75
C ARG A 70 19.99 -9.72 -5.53
N GLY A 71 19.50 -9.41 -4.34
CA GLY A 71 19.98 -9.99 -3.09
C GLY A 71 19.38 -11.38 -2.83
N PRO A 72 19.87 -12.12 -1.81
CA PRO A 72 19.18 -13.31 -1.33
C PRO A 72 17.80 -12.92 -0.81
N VAL A 73 16.75 -13.61 -1.26
CA VAL A 73 15.39 -13.45 -0.72
C VAL A 73 15.40 -13.94 0.72
N ASP A 74 15.14 -13.05 1.67
CA ASP A 74 15.02 -13.40 3.09
C ASP A 74 13.54 -13.50 3.51
N ALA A 75 13.30 -13.89 4.77
CA ALA A 75 11.94 -14.01 5.30
C ALA A 75 11.20 -12.66 5.35
N GLU A 76 11.94 -11.55 5.43
CA GLU A 76 11.36 -10.21 5.44
C GLU A 76 10.87 -9.83 4.04
N ASP A 77 11.60 -10.17 2.97
CA ASP A 77 11.14 -9.97 1.59
C ASP A 77 9.82 -10.69 1.30
N LEU A 78 9.71 -11.95 1.74
CA LEU A 78 8.47 -12.71 1.62
C LEU A 78 7.33 -12.04 2.40
N ARG A 79 7.61 -11.52 3.59
CA ARG A 79 6.64 -10.80 4.42
C ARG A 79 6.20 -9.47 3.80
N LEU A 80 7.09 -8.79 3.09
CA LEU A 80 6.85 -7.46 2.53
C LEU A 80 6.15 -7.49 1.17
N GLY A 81 5.94 -8.66 0.57
CA GLY A 81 5.17 -8.80 -0.66
C GLY A 81 5.84 -9.69 -1.71
N GLY A 82 6.56 -10.72 -1.28
CA GLY A 82 7.06 -11.77 -2.18
C GLY A 82 8.44 -11.50 -2.78
N PRO A 83 8.92 -12.44 -3.62
CA PRO A 83 10.29 -12.46 -4.11
C PRO A 83 10.58 -11.28 -5.04
N GLY A 84 11.83 -10.78 -5.03
CA GLY A 84 12.20 -9.68 -5.90
C GLY A 84 13.57 -9.08 -5.66
N GLU A 85 13.90 -8.09 -6.47
CA GLU A 85 15.00 -7.17 -6.21
C GLU A 85 14.52 -6.07 -5.24
N ARG A 86 15.38 -5.64 -4.31
CA ARG A 86 15.12 -4.43 -3.52
C ARG A 86 15.52 -3.22 -4.35
N LEU A 87 14.70 -2.18 -4.34
CA LEU A 87 14.92 -0.94 -5.06
C LEU A 87 15.32 0.17 -4.09
N ASP A 88 16.16 1.08 -4.57
CA ASP A 88 16.48 2.35 -3.89
C ASP A 88 15.49 3.45 -4.34
N PRO A 89 14.53 3.86 -3.48
CA PRO A 89 13.54 4.86 -3.86
C PRO A 89 14.11 6.25 -4.06
N SER A 90 15.31 6.53 -3.54
CA SER A 90 15.97 7.83 -3.67
C SER A 90 16.61 8.05 -5.04
N ALA A 91 16.71 6.99 -5.85
CA ALA A 91 17.33 7.01 -7.15
C ALA A 91 16.54 7.87 -8.16
N ALA A 92 17.24 8.50 -9.09
CA ALA A 92 16.62 9.43 -10.03
C ALA A 92 15.73 8.73 -11.08
N ASP A 93 16.00 7.46 -11.39
CA ASP A 93 15.27 6.59 -12.31
C ASP A 93 14.19 5.74 -11.61
N TYR A 94 13.95 5.95 -10.31
CA TYR A 94 13.01 5.12 -9.53
C TYR A 94 11.59 5.10 -10.11
N ALA A 95 11.09 6.22 -10.61
CA ALA A 95 9.76 6.28 -11.20
C ALA A 95 9.64 5.40 -12.47
N ASP A 96 10.67 5.43 -13.32
CA ASP A 96 10.71 4.61 -14.55
C ASP A 96 10.82 3.13 -14.18
N VAL A 97 11.65 2.79 -13.19
CA VAL A 97 11.77 1.40 -12.70
C VAL A 97 10.47 0.89 -12.10
N VAL A 98 9.76 1.69 -11.30
CA VAL A 98 8.43 1.30 -10.76
C VAL A 98 7.45 1.06 -11.90
N ALA A 99 7.40 1.96 -12.90
CA ALA A 99 6.51 1.81 -14.06
C ALA A 99 6.78 0.52 -14.85
N ASP A 100 8.06 0.19 -15.07
CA ASP A 100 8.49 -1.03 -15.76
C ASP A 100 8.14 -2.29 -14.94
N VAL A 101 8.40 -2.27 -13.63
CA VAL A 101 8.16 -3.41 -12.72
C VAL A 101 6.68 -3.80 -12.68
N VAL A 102 5.76 -2.85 -12.83
CA VAL A 102 4.31 -3.12 -12.76
C VAL A 102 3.63 -3.15 -14.13
N ALA A 103 4.40 -3.11 -15.23
CA ALA A 103 3.85 -3.00 -16.57
C ALA A 103 2.93 -4.17 -16.97
N ASP A 104 3.14 -5.34 -16.36
CA ASP A 104 2.34 -6.55 -16.57
C ASP A 104 1.03 -6.57 -15.77
N VAL A 105 0.88 -5.71 -14.76
CA VAL A 105 -0.33 -5.65 -13.94
C VAL A 105 -1.48 -5.04 -14.74
N PRO A 106 -2.61 -5.73 -14.90
CA PRO A 106 -3.65 -5.29 -15.83
C PRO A 106 -4.57 -4.25 -15.19
N PHE A 107 -4.34 -2.96 -15.46
CA PHE A 107 -5.24 -1.86 -15.06
C PHE A 107 -6.36 -1.63 -16.10
N PRO A 108 -7.49 -0.99 -15.71
CA PRO A 108 -8.53 -0.54 -16.63
C PRO A 108 -8.02 0.25 -17.85
N ASP A 109 -7.09 1.15 -17.59
CA ASP A 109 -6.49 2.05 -18.56
C ASP A 109 -5.08 2.49 -18.10
N ALA A 110 -4.35 3.11 -19.01
CA ALA A 110 -3.01 3.63 -18.74
C ALA A 110 -3.04 4.76 -17.68
N GLU A 111 -4.08 5.60 -17.68
CA GLU A 111 -4.21 6.71 -16.74
C GLU A 111 -4.29 6.22 -15.28
N SER A 112 -5.05 5.15 -15.03
CA SER A 112 -5.16 4.52 -13.71
C SER A 112 -3.80 3.99 -13.25
N ARG A 113 -3.09 3.27 -14.13
CA ARG A 113 -1.74 2.78 -13.84
C ARG A 113 -0.78 3.93 -13.52
N GLU A 114 -0.72 4.96 -14.36
CA GLU A 114 0.14 6.13 -14.17
C GLU A 114 -0.16 6.85 -12.85
N ARG A 115 -1.44 7.02 -12.50
CA ARG A 115 -1.86 7.59 -11.22
C ARG A 115 -1.37 6.77 -10.04
N TRP A 116 -1.45 5.43 -10.12
CA TRP A 116 -0.91 4.56 -9.08
C TRP A 116 0.61 4.72 -8.96
N VAL A 117 1.34 4.68 -10.07
CA VAL A 117 2.81 4.85 -10.09
C VAL A 117 3.20 6.18 -9.44
N GLU A 118 2.53 7.29 -9.81
CA GLU A 118 2.81 8.61 -9.23
C GLU A 118 2.61 8.64 -7.72
N VAL A 119 1.52 8.04 -7.22
CA VAL A 119 1.23 7.98 -5.78
C VAL A 119 2.26 7.13 -5.05
N GLU A 120 2.58 5.95 -5.59
CA GLU A 120 3.52 5.00 -4.98
C GLU A 120 4.93 5.59 -4.91
N VAL A 121 5.42 6.13 -6.03
CA VAL A 121 6.72 6.80 -6.10
C VAL A 121 6.81 7.92 -5.06
N ARG A 122 5.76 8.73 -4.93
CA ARG A 122 5.72 9.80 -3.94
C ARG A 122 5.68 9.28 -2.51
N LEU A 123 5.04 8.13 -2.24
CA LEU A 123 5.01 7.51 -0.91
C LEU A 123 6.39 6.95 -0.55
N ASP A 124 7.01 6.20 -1.46
CA ASP A 124 8.30 5.56 -1.21
C ASP A 124 9.45 6.58 -1.13
N GLN A 125 9.37 7.68 -1.88
CA GLN A 125 10.34 8.77 -1.78
C GLN A 125 10.21 9.60 -0.49
N ARG A 126 9.10 9.49 0.26
CA ARG A 126 8.95 10.21 1.53
C ARG A 126 9.84 9.58 2.60
N GLY A 127 11.00 10.20 2.79
CA GLY A 127 11.96 9.75 3.80
C GLY A 127 12.95 8.72 3.28
N ALA A 128 12.99 8.47 1.97
CA ALA A 128 14.03 7.65 1.36
C ALA A 128 15.43 8.20 1.68
N VAL A 129 16.33 7.30 2.06
CA VAL A 129 17.73 7.61 2.37
C VAL A 129 18.59 7.13 1.19
N PRO A 130 19.47 7.99 0.63
CA PRO A 130 20.34 7.59 -0.48
C PRO A 130 21.15 6.32 -0.23
N GLY A 131 20.98 5.33 -1.11
CA GLY A 131 21.65 4.03 -1.03
C GLY A 131 21.00 3.01 -0.10
N GLU A 132 19.85 3.33 0.52
CA GLU A 132 19.08 2.37 1.33
C GLU A 132 17.94 1.77 0.49
N ALA A 133 18.01 0.46 0.25
CA ALA A 133 16.97 -0.27 -0.46
C ALA A 133 15.84 -0.67 0.50
N SER A 134 14.61 -0.23 0.23
CA SER A 134 13.47 -0.43 1.14
C SER A 134 12.26 -1.09 0.50
N THR A 135 12.17 -1.12 -0.83
CA THR A 135 10.97 -1.60 -1.53
C THR A 135 11.32 -2.77 -2.47
N GLY A 136 10.65 -3.91 -2.32
CA GLY A 136 10.87 -5.08 -3.18
C GLY A 136 10.03 -5.04 -4.47
N THR A 137 10.56 -5.53 -5.59
CA THR A 137 9.80 -5.61 -6.87
C THR A 137 8.55 -6.49 -6.77
N GLY A 138 8.59 -7.57 -5.99
CA GLY A 138 7.41 -8.42 -5.72
C GLY A 138 6.31 -7.62 -5.02
N ALA A 139 6.71 -6.86 -3.99
CA ALA A 139 5.79 -6.03 -3.21
C ALA A 139 5.11 -4.98 -4.09
N LEU A 140 5.89 -4.28 -4.95
CA LEU A 140 5.34 -3.31 -5.89
C LEU A 140 4.33 -3.93 -6.85
N ARG A 141 4.63 -5.10 -7.43
CA ARG A 141 3.69 -5.81 -8.31
C ARG A 141 2.42 -6.17 -7.57
N PHE A 142 2.54 -6.68 -6.35
CA PHE A 142 1.37 -7.04 -5.54
C PHE A 142 0.52 -5.83 -5.14
N TRP A 143 1.15 -4.73 -4.70
CA TRP A 143 0.45 -3.50 -4.37
C TRP A 143 -0.23 -2.88 -5.60
N ALA A 144 0.41 -2.95 -6.76
CA ALA A 144 -0.20 -2.57 -8.03
C ALA A 144 -1.41 -3.47 -8.37
N ALA A 145 -1.32 -4.79 -8.14
CA ALA A 145 -2.45 -5.70 -8.35
C ALA A 145 -3.65 -5.34 -7.46
N ARG A 146 -3.41 -5.05 -6.17
CA ARG A 146 -4.45 -4.58 -5.24
C ARG A 146 -5.10 -3.28 -5.72
N ALA A 147 -4.27 -2.32 -6.13
CA ALA A 147 -4.71 -1.06 -6.70
C ALA A 147 -5.53 -1.24 -7.99
N SER A 148 -5.11 -2.17 -8.85
CA SER A 148 -5.84 -2.50 -10.08
C SER A 148 -7.22 -3.09 -9.77
N VAL A 149 -7.32 -4.00 -8.79
CA VAL A 149 -8.62 -4.53 -8.33
C VAL A 149 -9.55 -3.40 -7.88
N CYS A 150 -9.03 -2.42 -7.14
CA CYS A 150 -9.82 -1.24 -6.75
C CYS A 150 -10.32 -0.43 -7.96
N ALA A 151 -9.46 -0.21 -8.96
CA ALA A 151 -9.81 0.54 -10.17
C ALA A 151 -10.87 -0.21 -11.02
N TRP A 152 -10.68 -1.51 -11.24
CA TRP A 152 -11.67 -2.36 -11.93
C TRP A 152 -12.99 -2.44 -11.18
N SER A 153 -12.97 -2.47 -9.84
CA SER A 153 -14.18 -2.48 -9.02
C SER A 153 -14.98 -1.19 -9.15
N ASP A 154 -14.32 -0.03 -9.21
CA ASP A 154 -14.98 1.26 -9.45
C ASP A 154 -15.60 1.33 -10.85
N GLN A 155 -14.88 0.83 -11.86
CA GLN A 155 -15.39 0.76 -13.23
C GLN A 155 -16.58 -0.21 -13.36
N TRP A 156 -16.50 -1.38 -12.73
CA TRP A 156 -17.58 -2.36 -12.70
C TRP A 156 -18.86 -1.79 -12.06
N ALA A 157 -18.72 -1.14 -10.89
CA ALA A 157 -19.85 -0.52 -10.20
C ALA A 157 -20.46 0.64 -11.02
N GLY A 158 -19.61 1.46 -11.64
CA GLY A 158 -20.04 2.54 -12.53
C GLY A 158 -20.79 2.02 -13.77
N ALA A 159 -20.28 0.96 -14.40
CA ALA A 159 -20.89 0.32 -15.57
C ALA A 159 -22.25 -0.30 -15.24
N LEU A 160 -22.36 -0.96 -14.08
CA LEU A 160 -23.62 -1.52 -13.59
C LEU A 160 -24.68 -0.42 -13.40
N ALA A 161 -24.31 0.69 -12.77
CA ALA A 161 -25.22 1.82 -12.56
C ALA A 161 -25.64 2.50 -13.87
N ALA A 162 -24.75 2.55 -14.87
CA ALA A 162 -25.00 3.16 -16.17
C ALA A 162 -25.72 2.23 -17.17
N GLY A 163 -25.81 0.92 -16.88
CA GLY A 163 -26.29 -0.08 -17.84
C GLY A 163 -25.33 -0.31 -19.02
N ASP A 164 -24.04 -0.05 -18.85
CA ASP A 164 -23.01 -0.30 -19.85
C ASP A 164 -22.57 -1.77 -19.78
N VAL A 165 -23.23 -2.62 -20.57
CA VAL A 165 -23.05 -4.08 -20.54
C VAL A 165 -21.63 -4.49 -20.95
N ASP A 166 -21.03 -3.82 -21.94
CA ASP A 166 -19.70 -4.19 -22.45
C ASP A 166 -18.60 -3.88 -21.42
N THR A 167 -18.70 -2.73 -20.75
CA THR A 167 -17.76 -2.38 -19.67
C THR A 167 -18.00 -3.24 -18.43
N LEU A 168 -19.26 -3.56 -18.12
CA LEU A 168 -19.63 -4.43 -17.01
C LEU A 168 -18.99 -5.82 -17.16
N ASP A 169 -19.20 -6.47 -18.30
CA ASP A 169 -18.69 -7.82 -18.61
C ASP A 169 -17.15 -7.85 -18.56
N ARG A 170 -16.50 -6.87 -19.21
CA ARG A 170 -15.03 -6.75 -19.19
C ARG A 170 -14.49 -6.59 -17.77
N SER A 171 -15.08 -5.69 -16.99
CA SER A 171 -14.63 -5.43 -15.62
C SER A 171 -14.86 -6.64 -14.73
N ALA A 172 -15.99 -7.33 -14.91
CA ALA A 172 -16.29 -8.56 -14.19
C ALA A 172 -15.26 -9.65 -14.49
N HIS A 173 -14.93 -9.85 -15.77
CA HIS A 173 -13.92 -10.82 -16.19
C HIS A 173 -12.56 -10.55 -15.53
N MET A 174 -12.11 -9.29 -15.53
CA MET A 174 -10.83 -8.91 -14.90
C MET A 174 -10.84 -9.13 -13.39
N LEU A 175 -11.93 -8.81 -12.70
CA LEU A 175 -12.06 -9.03 -11.25
C LEU A 175 -12.12 -10.52 -10.89
N MET A 176 -12.76 -11.35 -11.72
CA MET A 176 -12.79 -12.80 -11.53
C MET A 176 -11.43 -13.46 -11.83
N ASP A 177 -10.65 -12.91 -12.75
CA ASP A 177 -9.32 -13.40 -13.09
C ASP A 177 -8.24 -12.95 -12.10
N ALA A 178 -8.48 -11.87 -11.33
CA ALA A 178 -7.52 -11.28 -10.41
C ALA A 178 -6.80 -12.25 -9.45
N PRO A 179 -7.46 -13.27 -8.85
CA PRO A 179 -6.77 -14.29 -8.05
C PRO A 179 -5.64 -15.00 -8.79
N HIS A 180 -5.67 -15.08 -10.12
CA HIS A 180 -4.71 -15.83 -10.93
C HIS A 180 -3.62 -14.97 -11.54
N TRP A 181 -3.61 -13.66 -11.29
CA TRP A 181 -2.56 -12.79 -11.81
C TRP A 181 -1.20 -13.16 -11.20
N PRO A 182 -0.12 -13.20 -12.00
CA PRO A 182 1.22 -13.50 -11.48
C PRO A 182 1.62 -12.60 -10.30
N ALA A 183 1.30 -11.31 -10.37
CA ALA A 183 1.55 -10.34 -9.30
C ALA A 183 0.85 -10.69 -7.95
N VAL A 184 -0.18 -11.53 -7.99
CA VAL A 184 -0.91 -12.05 -6.81
C VAL A 184 -0.33 -13.40 -6.39
N THR A 185 -0.27 -14.36 -7.32
CA THR A 185 0.14 -15.73 -7.03
C THR A 185 1.61 -15.86 -6.65
N ASP A 186 2.47 -14.95 -7.13
CA ASP A 186 3.89 -14.92 -6.74
C ASP A 186 4.08 -14.60 -5.25
N VAL A 187 3.11 -13.92 -4.63
CA VAL A 187 3.12 -13.52 -3.21
C VAL A 187 2.30 -14.47 -2.35
N ASP A 188 1.13 -14.84 -2.86
CA ASP A 188 0.12 -15.57 -2.12
C ASP A 188 -0.53 -16.61 -3.05
N PRO A 189 0.10 -17.78 -3.25
CA PRO A 189 -0.41 -18.80 -4.14
C PRO A 189 -1.65 -19.52 -3.59
N GLU A 190 -1.86 -19.51 -2.27
CA GLU A 190 -2.96 -20.23 -1.61
C GLU A 190 -4.21 -19.35 -1.45
N GLN A 191 -4.04 -18.06 -1.17
CA GLN A 191 -5.15 -17.08 -1.05
C GLN A 191 -6.21 -17.51 -0.05
N ASP A 192 -5.77 -18.15 1.03
CA ASP A 192 -6.66 -18.71 2.02
C ASP A 192 -7.27 -17.63 2.93
N ILE A 193 -8.54 -17.85 3.25
CA ILE A 193 -9.27 -17.06 4.23
C ILE A 193 -9.59 -17.95 5.41
N ALA A 194 -8.94 -17.69 6.53
CA ALA A 194 -9.39 -18.27 7.79
C ALA A 194 -10.72 -17.61 8.20
N TRP A 195 -11.64 -18.44 8.68
CA TRP A 195 -12.95 -18.00 9.14
C TRP A 195 -13.11 -18.33 10.61
N GLU A 196 -13.63 -17.39 11.37
CA GLU A 196 -13.97 -17.61 12.76
C GLU A 196 -15.40 -17.14 13.05
N HIS A 197 -16.02 -17.74 14.04
CA HIS A 197 -17.30 -17.28 14.56
C HIS A 197 -17.02 -16.25 15.65
N ARG A 198 -17.48 -15.02 15.46
CA ARG A 198 -17.44 -13.96 16.47
C ARG A 198 -18.82 -13.57 16.93
N ASP A 199 -18.93 -13.30 18.22
CA ASP A 199 -20.06 -12.59 18.79
C ASP A 199 -19.98 -11.13 18.33
N VAL A 200 -21.00 -10.69 17.60
CA VAL A 200 -21.17 -9.32 17.11
C VAL A 200 -22.37 -8.72 17.82
N THR A 201 -22.08 -7.73 18.66
CA THR A 201 -23.09 -6.92 19.34
C THR A 201 -23.59 -5.84 18.40
N ASP A 202 -24.90 -5.80 18.13
CA ASP A 202 -25.52 -4.69 17.42
C ASP A 202 -25.48 -3.44 18.31
N PRO A 203 -24.86 -2.33 17.87
CA PRO A 203 -24.70 -1.14 18.71
C PRO A 203 -26.02 -0.41 19.00
N ARG A 204 -27.09 -0.67 18.25
CA ARG A 204 -28.41 -0.05 18.43
C ARG A 204 -29.29 -0.85 19.39
N SER A 205 -29.30 -2.17 19.27
CA SER A 205 -30.18 -3.03 20.09
C SER A 205 -29.48 -3.65 21.30
N GLY A 206 -28.14 -3.72 21.29
CA GLY A 206 -27.36 -4.48 22.28
C GLY A 206 -27.47 -6.00 22.11
N GLU A 207 -28.16 -6.48 21.07
CA GLU A 207 -28.31 -7.91 20.79
C GLU A 207 -26.98 -8.50 20.31
N VAL A 208 -26.59 -9.64 20.89
CA VAL A 208 -25.40 -10.39 20.48
C VAL A 208 -25.81 -11.45 19.46
N SER A 209 -25.18 -11.41 18.28
CA SER A 209 -25.37 -12.41 17.23
C SER A 209 -24.04 -13.09 16.88
N VAL A 210 -24.05 -14.41 16.70
CA VAL A 210 -22.86 -15.13 16.21
C VAL A 210 -22.74 -14.92 14.71
N ARG A 211 -21.66 -14.31 14.25
CA ARG A 211 -21.38 -14.12 12.82
C ARG A 211 -20.07 -14.80 12.43
N ARG A 212 -20.09 -15.46 11.28
CA ARG A 212 -18.86 -15.96 10.64
C ARG A 212 -18.15 -14.76 10.01
N VAL A 213 -16.97 -14.42 10.51
CA VAL A 213 -16.14 -13.33 10.01
C VAL A 213 -14.84 -13.91 9.47
N ALA A 214 -14.38 -13.37 8.34
CA ALA A 214 -13.04 -13.66 7.86
C ALA A 214 -12.02 -13.04 8.82
N PHE A 215 -11.00 -13.81 9.20
CA PHE A 215 -9.95 -13.46 10.15
C PHE A 215 -8.64 -14.00 9.60
N ASP A 216 -7.56 -13.22 9.73
CA ASP A 216 -6.21 -13.65 9.34
C ASP A 216 -6.16 -14.23 7.92
N SER A 217 -6.62 -13.44 6.96
CA SER A 217 -6.46 -13.78 5.54
C SER A 217 -4.99 -13.61 5.17
N THR A 218 -4.50 -14.50 4.32
CA THR A 218 -3.27 -14.25 3.57
C THR A 218 -3.37 -12.88 2.84
N PRO A 219 -2.25 -12.26 2.43
CA PRO A 219 -2.27 -10.91 1.87
C PRO A 219 -3.28 -10.71 0.73
N ALA A 220 -3.52 -11.75 -0.08
CA ALA A 220 -4.47 -11.76 -1.20
C ALA A 220 -5.73 -12.58 -0.94
N GLY A 221 -5.97 -13.12 0.26
CA GLY A 221 -7.13 -13.97 0.53
C GLY A 221 -8.48 -13.31 0.26
N TYR A 222 -8.56 -11.98 0.21
CA TYR A 222 -9.81 -11.28 -0.15
C TYR A 222 -10.12 -11.27 -1.65
N PHE A 223 -9.19 -11.62 -2.54
CA PHE A 223 -9.39 -11.61 -4.00
C PHE A 223 -10.52 -12.58 -4.44
N PRO A 224 -10.57 -13.83 -3.96
CA PRO A 224 -11.72 -14.70 -4.19
C PRO A 224 -13.06 -14.09 -3.72
N LEU A 225 -13.09 -13.34 -2.61
CA LEU A 225 -14.32 -12.68 -2.15
C LEU A 225 -14.78 -11.55 -3.08
N VAL A 226 -13.84 -10.88 -3.74
CA VAL A 226 -14.15 -9.89 -4.79
C VAL A 226 -14.80 -10.60 -5.99
N ALA A 227 -14.20 -11.69 -6.45
CA ALA A 227 -14.74 -12.49 -7.56
C ALA A 227 -16.16 -13.01 -7.24
N GLU A 228 -16.38 -13.57 -6.04
CA GLU A 228 -17.70 -14.02 -5.59
C GLU A 228 -18.74 -12.88 -5.53
N ALA A 229 -18.33 -11.66 -5.13
CA ALA A 229 -19.24 -10.52 -5.07
C ALA A 229 -19.64 -10.03 -6.47
N VAL A 230 -18.70 -10.07 -7.41
CA VAL A 230 -18.91 -9.72 -8.82
C VAL A 230 -19.80 -10.75 -9.51
N GLU A 231 -19.55 -12.05 -9.32
CA GLU A 231 -20.38 -13.14 -9.85
C GLU A 231 -21.83 -13.04 -9.35
N ALA A 232 -22.02 -12.63 -8.10
CA ALA A 232 -23.33 -12.42 -7.50
C ALA A 232 -23.97 -11.06 -7.85
N GLU A 233 -23.33 -10.23 -8.69
CA GLU A 233 -23.74 -8.86 -9.02
C GLU A 233 -24.07 -7.99 -7.79
N ASN A 234 -23.30 -8.17 -6.71
CA ASN A 234 -23.60 -7.57 -5.40
C ASN A 234 -22.61 -6.45 -5.05
N VAL A 235 -22.96 -5.22 -5.44
CA VAL A 235 -22.15 -4.00 -5.19
C VAL A 235 -21.89 -3.76 -3.70
N ASP A 236 -22.89 -3.98 -2.85
CA ASP A 236 -22.75 -3.78 -1.41
C ASP A 236 -21.73 -4.76 -0.80
N ARG A 237 -21.77 -6.03 -1.24
CA ARG A 237 -20.80 -7.05 -0.82
C ARG A 237 -19.40 -6.71 -1.33
N LEU A 238 -19.27 -6.30 -2.59
CA LEU A 238 -18.00 -5.85 -3.16
C LEU A 238 -17.42 -4.68 -2.36
N GLY A 239 -18.23 -3.65 -2.10
CA GLY A 239 -17.86 -2.50 -1.30
C GLY A 239 -17.40 -2.89 0.12
N ALA A 240 -18.10 -3.81 0.77
CA ALA A 240 -17.74 -4.29 2.11
C ALA A 240 -16.38 -5.04 2.12
N VAL A 241 -16.12 -5.88 1.12
CA VAL A 241 -14.84 -6.59 0.98
C VAL A 241 -13.69 -5.58 0.77
N LEU A 242 -13.85 -4.63 -0.15
CA LEU A 242 -12.82 -3.64 -0.47
C LEU A 242 -12.58 -2.66 0.67
N ALA A 243 -13.62 -2.24 1.39
CA ALA A 243 -13.49 -1.37 2.55
C ALA A 243 -12.69 -2.04 3.68
N ARG A 244 -12.84 -3.35 3.84
CA ARG A 244 -12.18 -4.11 4.90
C ARG A 244 -10.75 -4.51 4.56
N TRP A 245 -10.48 -4.93 3.32
CA TRP A 245 -9.18 -5.53 2.94
C TRP A 245 -8.49 -4.87 1.73
N GLY A 246 -9.25 -4.24 0.84
CA GLY A 246 -8.72 -3.68 -0.41
C GLY A 246 -7.83 -2.45 -0.22
N VAL A 247 -8.02 -1.69 0.86
CA VAL A 247 -7.28 -0.43 1.15
C VAL A 247 -7.36 0.56 -0.03
N CYS A 248 -8.47 0.55 -0.76
CA CYS A 248 -8.62 1.34 -1.98
C CYS A 248 -8.54 2.86 -1.76
N GLY A 249 -8.78 3.34 -0.54
CA GLY A 249 -8.88 4.76 -0.21
C GLY A 249 -7.57 5.56 -0.20
N MET A 250 -6.39 4.93 -0.28
CA MET A 250 -5.12 5.68 -0.31
C MET A 250 -4.75 6.19 -1.71
N THR A 251 -5.17 5.47 -2.76
CA THR A 251 -4.71 5.73 -4.14
C THR A 251 -5.86 6.03 -5.10
N TYR A 252 -7.06 5.52 -4.81
CA TYR A 252 -8.25 5.71 -5.64
C TYR A 252 -9.41 6.25 -4.82
N GLN A 253 -9.96 7.38 -5.25
CA GLN A 253 -11.31 7.73 -4.84
C GLN A 253 -12.27 6.81 -5.58
N MET A 254 -12.72 5.73 -4.93
CA MET A 254 -13.82 4.92 -5.46
C MET A 254 -15.09 5.77 -5.41
N ARG A 255 -15.43 6.39 -6.56
CA ARG A 255 -16.57 7.32 -6.67
C ARG A 255 -17.88 6.58 -6.87
N SER A 256 -17.82 5.39 -7.46
CA SER A 256 -18.98 4.60 -7.88
C SER A 256 -19.41 3.59 -6.82
N LEU A 257 -18.56 3.29 -5.83
CA LEU A 257 -18.90 2.38 -4.75
C LEU A 257 -19.54 3.12 -3.56
N PRO A 258 -20.59 2.55 -2.93
CA PRO A 258 -21.12 3.08 -1.68
C PRO A 258 -19.98 3.18 -0.67
N GLN A 259 -19.79 4.37 -0.09
CA GLN A 259 -18.88 4.49 1.03
C GLN A 259 -19.48 3.71 2.19
N ALA A 260 -18.92 2.52 2.47
CA ALA A 260 -19.28 1.78 3.67
C ALA A 260 -19.12 2.74 4.86
N ALA A 261 -20.18 2.88 5.66
CA ALA A 261 -20.12 3.65 6.89
C ALA A 261 -19.00 3.06 7.75
N ARG A 262 -17.88 3.80 7.82
CA ARG A 262 -16.74 3.45 8.66
C ARG A 262 -17.10 3.58 10.12
#